data_AF-A0A349WYK8-F1
#
_entry.id   AF-A0A349WYK8-F1
#
_cell.length_a   1.000
_cell.length_b   1.000
_cell.length_c   1.000
_cell.angle_alpha   90.00
_cell.angle_beta   90.00
_cell.angle_gamma   90.00
#
_symmetry.space_group_name_H-M   'P 1'
#
loop_
_entity.id
_entity.type
_entity.pdbx_description
1 polymer ?
#
loop_
_entity_poly.entity_id
_entity_poly.type
_entity_poly.pdbx_seq_one_letter_code
_entity_poly.pdbx_strand_id
1 'polypeptide(L)'
;MDNFFFGLQAIMSDLIDLFRLVAAYQLFWGFSIGFLASTVLHAFLISDDAKHVPLMAFSDKAKSFEKIYSRDLNLPYQHSYLAYSKNVDKLKTMLYVSGLFLIITLLIVFVSFR
;
A
#
# COMPACT_ATOMS: atom_id res chain seq x y z
N MET A 1 -28.52 -1.46 10.79
CA MET A 1 -27.87 -1.56 9.46
C MET A 1 -27.86 -0.20 8.78
N ASP A 2 -28.96 0.56 8.80
CA ASP A 2 -29.06 1.88 8.14
C ASP A 2 -28.02 2.90 8.64
N ASN A 3 -27.79 3.00 9.95
CA ASN A 3 -26.78 3.91 10.52
C ASN A 3 -25.35 3.65 10.02
N PHE A 4 -25.03 2.39 9.66
CA PHE A 4 -23.71 2.05 9.13
C PHE A 4 -23.55 2.56 7.70
N PHE A 5 -24.55 2.37 6.85
CA PHE A 5 -24.52 2.87 5.47
C PHE A 5 -24.55 4.40 5.41
N PHE A 6 -25.32 5.07 6.27
CA PHE A 6 -25.29 6.53 6.39
C PHE A 6 -23.92 7.05 6.86
N GLY A 7 -23.30 6.38 7.85
CA GLY A 7 -21.95 6.72 8.27
C GLY A 7 -20.92 6.55 7.16
N LEU A 8 -21.03 5.47 6.38
CA LEU A 8 -20.13 5.20 5.25
C LEU A 8 -20.32 6.24 4.13
N GLN A 9 -21.56 6.65 3.86
CA GLN A 9 -21.87 7.70 2.89
C GLN A 9 -21.32 9.06 3.33
N ALA A 10 -21.43 9.42 4.61
CA ALA A 10 -20.86 10.66 5.13
C ALA A 10 -19.34 10.70 4.96
N ILE A 11 -18.64 9.62 5.33
CA ILE A 11 -17.19 9.49 5.14
C ILE A 11 -16.80 9.64 3.67
N MET A 12 -17.56 9.05 2.75
CA MET A 12 -17.31 9.18 1.31
C MET A 12 -17.52 10.61 0.82
N SER A 13 -18.54 11.31 1.32
CA SER A 13 -18.78 12.73 0.98
C SER A 13 -17.62 13.61 1.43
N ASP A 14 -17.19 13.46 2.69
CA ASP A 14 -16.08 14.25 3.25
C ASP A 14 -14.77 14.00 2.50
N LEU A 15 -14.51 12.75 2.10
CA LEU A 15 -13.35 12.39 1.28
C LEU A 15 -13.38 13.08 -0.09
N ILE A 16 -14.54 13.09 -0.76
CA ILE A 16 -14.71 13.75 -2.06
C ILE A 16 -14.45 15.25 -1.92
N ASP A 17 -14.98 15.89 -0.89
CA ASP A 17 -14.79 17.33 -0.67
C ASP A 17 -13.33 17.68 -0.34
N LEU A 18 -12.64 16.84 0.45
CA LEU A 18 -11.21 16.98 0.69
C LEU A 18 -10.40 16.88 -0.61
N PHE A 19 -10.72 15.92 -1.49
CA PHE A 19 -10.00 15.79 -2.76
C PHE A 19 -10.29 16.95 -3.73
N ARG A 20 -11.52 17.50 -3.73
CA ARG A 20 -11.85 18.71 -4.48
C ARG A 20 -11.04 19.92 -4.00
N LEU A 21 -10.92 20.10 -2.68
CA LEU A 21 -10.05 21.14 -2.10
C LEU A 21 -8.59 20.96 -2.53
N VAL A 22 -8.05 19.75 -2.41
CA VAL A 22 -6.66 19.44 -2.79
C VAL A 22 -6.41 19.73 -4.28
N ALA A 23 -7.38 19.42 -5.14
CA ALA A 23 -7.32 19.74 -6.57
C ALA A 23 -7.38 21.25 -6.82
N ALA A 24 -8.35 21.96 -6.23
CA ALA A 24 -8.57 23.39 -6.44
C ALA A 24 -7.35 24.25 -6.05
N TYR A 25 -6.63 23.88 -4.98
CA TYR A 25 -5.50 24.64 -4.45
C TYR A 25 -4.13 24.22 -5.04
N GLN A 26 -4.08 23.42 -6.11
CA GLN A 26 -2.83 22.86 -6.67
C GLN A 26 -1.99 22.04 -5.66
N LEU A 27 -2.56 21.72 -4.49
CA LEU A 27 -1.91 20.94 -3.43
C LEU A 27 -1.78 19.46 -3.81
N PHE A 28 -2.45 19.03 -4.88
CA PHE A 28 -2.45 17.65 -5.36
C PHE A 28 -1.05 17.08 -5.58
N TRP A 29 -0.13 17.84 -6.17
CA TRP A 29 1.23 17.37 -6.40
C TRP A 29 1.99 17.16 -5.09
N GLY A 30 1.87 18.10 -4.15
CA GLY A 30 2.48 17.98 -2.82
C GLY A 30 1.91 16.79 -2.03
N PHE A 31 0.59 16.62 -2.06
CA PHE A 31 -0.08 15.46 -1.46
C PHE A 31 0.40 14.15 -2.08
N SER A 32 0.45 14.05 -3.41
CA SER A 32 0.84 12.83 -4.12
C SER A 32 2.28 12.44 -3.82
N ILE A 33 3.20 13.40 -3.82
CA ILE A 33 4.60 13.18 -3.47
C ILE A 33 4.74 12.73 -2.01
N GLY A 34 4.06 13.42 -1.08
CA GLY A 34 4.06 13.06 0.35
C GLY A 34 3.47 11.67 0.60
N PHE A 35 2.39 11.32 -0.09
CA PHE A 35 1.76 10.00 -0.02
C PHE A 35 2.68 8.90 -0.55
N LEU A 36 3.34 9.13 -1.69
CA LEU A 36 4.32 8.20 -2.25
C LEU A 36 5.50 7.99 -1.29
N ALA A 37 6.07 9.07 -0.76
CA ALA A 37 7.17 8.98 0.19
C ALA A 37 6.76 8.21 1.46
N SER A 38 5.57 8.50 2.00
CA SER A 38 5.02 7.79 3.16
C SER A 38 4.78 6.31 2.87
N THR A 39 4.25 5.97 1.70
CA THR A 39 4.03 4.57 1.28
C THR A 39 5.35 3.81 1.19
N VAL A 40 6.38 4.42 0.61
CA VAL A 40 7.71 3.84 0.52
C VAL A 40 8.31 3.62 1.92
N LEU A 41 8.25 4.63 2.81
CA LEU A 41 8.75 4.51 4.18
C LEU A 41 8.03 3.41 4.96
N HIS A 42 6.70 3.35 4.88
CA HIS A 42 5.92 2.31 5.55
C HIS A 42 6.25 0.90 5.02
N ALA A 43 6.49 0.76 3.72
CA ALA A 43 6.91 -0.51 3.13
C ALA A 43 8.26 -0.98 3.70
N PHE A 44 9.18 -0.05 3.96
CA PHE A 44 10.45 -0.36 4.63
C PHE A 44 10.29 -0.65 6.13
N LEU A 45 9.36 0.01 6.83
CA LEU A 45 9.11 -0.22 8.27
C LEU A 45 8.43 -1.56 8.57
N ILE A 46 7.58 -2.04 7.67
CA ILE A 46 6.87 -3.32 7.84
C ILE A 46 7.76 -4.53 7.52
N SER A 47 8.81 -4.32 6.73
CA SER A 47 9.74 -5.38 6.36
C SER A 47 10.92 -5.40 7.33
N ASP A 48 11.09 -6.49 8.08
CA ASP A 48 12.28 -6.73 8.91
C ASP A 48 13.58 -6.71 8.08
N ASP A 49 13.46 -6.88 6.76
CA ASP A 49 14.58 -6.87 5.82
C ASP A 49 14.37 -5.82 4.71
N ALA A 50 14.51 -4.56 5.11
CA ALA A 50 14.28 -3.36 4.29
C ALA A 50 15.01 -3.42 2.93
N LYS A 51 16.26 -3.88 2.90
CA LYS A 51 17.08 -4.00 1.66
C LYS A 51 16.47 -4.90 0.59
N HIS A 52 15.55 -5.78 0.97
CA HIS A 52 14.98 -6.80 0.09
C HIS A 52 13.52 -6.51 -0.29
N VAL A 53 12.93 -5.42 0.20
CA VAL A 53 11.57 -4.96 -0.13
C VAL A 53 11.29 -4.92 -1.63
N PRO A 54 12.16 -4.38 -2.51
CA PRO A 54 11.89 -4.37 -3.96
C PRO A 54 11.74 -5.79 -4.51
N LEU A 55 12.61 -6.71 -4.09
CA LEU A 55 12.58 -8.08 -4.60
C LEU A 55 11.36 -8.84 -4.06
N MET A 56 10.96 -8.59 -2.81
CA MET A 56 9.72 -9.11 -2.22
C MET A 56 8.47 -8.59 -2.95
N ALA A 57 8.46 -7.31 -3.34
CA ALA A 57 7.34 -6.68 -4.01
C ALA A 57 7.16 -7.18 -5.45
N PHE A 58 8.25 -7.30 -6.22
CA PHE A 58 8.19 -7.55 -7.67
C PHE A 58 8.41 -9.01 -8.09
N SER A 59 8.99 -9.86 -7.23
CA SER A 59 9.26 -11.27 -7.57
C SER A 59 8.21 -12.23 -7.04
N ASP A 60 8.21 -13.45 -7.58
CA ASP A 60 7.47 -14.58 -7.03
C ASP A 60 7.99 -14.93 -5.64
N LYS A 61 7.08 -15.26 -4.70
CA LYS A 61 7.42 -15.55 -3.30
C LYS A 61 8.45 -16.67 -3.15
N ALA A 62 8.35 -17.70 -3.98
CA ALA A 62 9.29 -18.83 -3.95
C ALA A 62 10.71 -18.40 -4.36
N LYS A 63 10.82 -17.64 -5.46
CA LYS A 63 12.10 -17.11 -5.95
C LYS A 63 12.71 -16.10 -5.00
N SER A 64 11.89 -15.24 -4.40
CA SER A 64 12.35 -14.23 -3.45
C SER A 64 12.78 -14.86 -2.12
N PHE A 65 12.10 -15.92 -1.68
CA PHE A 65 12.48 -16.68 -0.49
C PHE A 65 13.85 -17.34 -0.67
N GLU A 66 14.08 -18.06 -1.76
CA GLU A 66 15.37 -18.73 -2.03
C GLU A 66 16.55 -17.76 -2.15
N LYS A 67 16.29 -16.54 -2.64
CA LYS A 67 17.35 -15.54 -2.90
C LYS A 67 17.70 -14.68 -1.69
N ILE A 68 16.78 -14.52 -0.74
CA ILE A 68 16.90 -13.55 0.35
C ILE A 68 16.93 -14.22 1.72
N TYR A 69 16.10 -15.24 1.91
CA TYR A 69 15.88 -15.79 3.22
C TYR A 69 16.97 -16.81 3.55
N SER A 70 17.92 -16.42 4.40
CA SER A 70 18.85 -17.35 5.03
C SER A 70 18.04 -18.30 5.93
N ARG A 71 17.79 -19.51 5.44
CA ARG A 71 17.00 -20.52 6.13
C ARG A 71 17.56 -20.77 7.52
N ASP A 72 16.70 -20.71 8.54
CA ASP A 72 17.04 -21.28 9.84
C ASP A 72 17.11 -22.80 9.68
N LEU A 73 18.31 -23.37 9.86
CA LEU A 73 18.53 -24.81 9.74
C LEU A 73 17.83 -25.61 10.85
N ASN A 74 17.41 -24.94 11.92
CA ASN A 74 16.75 -25.56 13.07
C ASN A 74 15.22 -25.65 12.93
N LEU A 75 14.62 -25.04 11.89
CA LEU A 75 13.18 -25.04 11.66
C LEU A 75 12.82 -25.75 10.34
N PRO A 76 11.63 -26.38 10.27
CA PRO A 76 11.13 -26.94 9.02
C PRO A 76 11.00 -25.87 7.94
N TYR A 77 11.44 -26.18 6.71
CA TYR A 77 11.37 -25.27 5.55
C TYR A 77 9.98 -24.63 5.39
N GLN A 78 8.92 -25.40 5.58
CA GLN A 78 7.54 -24.94 5.47
C GLN A 78 7.20 -23.82 6.47
N HIS A 79 7.73 -23.88 7.70
CA HIS A 79 7.45 -22.89 8.72
C HIS A 79 8.10 -21.54 8.39
N SER A 80 9.38 -21.56 7.98
CA SER A 80 10.11 -20.37 7.53
C SER A 80 9.50 -19.77 6.26
N TYR A 81 9.08 -20.62 5.31
CA TYR A 81 8.42 -20.18 4.08
C TYR A 81 7.06 -19.52 4.33
N LEU A 82 6.24 -20.09 5.23
CA LEU A 82 4.94 -19.52 5.59
C LEU A 82 5.07 -18.16 6.28
N ALA A 83 6.01 -18.03 7.22
CA ALA A 83 6.29 -16.76 7.90
C ALA A 83 6.73 -15.68 6.90
N TYR A 84 7.66 -16.04 5.99
CA TYR A 84 8.10 -15.16 4.92
C TYR A 84 6.96 -14.78 3.97
N SER A 85 6.16 -15.75 3.51
CA SER A 85 5.03 -15.51 2.62
C SER A 85 4.04 -14.52 3.22
N LYS A 86 3.74 -14.63 4.52
CA LYS A 86 2.82 -13.72 5.21
C LYS A 86 3.33 -12.28 5.20
N ASN A 87 4.63 -12.07 5.40
CA ASN A 87 5.24 -10.75 5.35
C ASN A 87 5.21 -10.18 3.93
N VAL A 88 5.52 -11.00 2.91
CA VAL A 88 5.42 -10.61 1.50
C VAL A 88 3.99 -10.28 1.12
N ASP A 89 3.01 -11.06 1.56
CA ASP A 89 1.59 -10.81 1.30
C ASP A 89 1.11 -9.49 1.92
N LYS A 90 1.52 -9.20 3.15
CA LYS A 90 1.21 -7.94 3.81
C LYS A 90 1.80 -6.76 3.04
N LEU A 91 3.06 -6.87 2.62
CA LEU A 91 3.75 -5.85 1.81
C LEU A 91 3.02 -5.63 0.47
N LYS A 92 2.75 -6.71 -0.28
CA LYS A 92 2.06 -6.62 -1.58
C LYS A 92 0.66 -6.05 -1.44
N THR A 93 -0.10 -6.49 -0.44
CA THR A 93 -1.45 -5.97 -0.15
C THR A 93 -1.42 -4.47 0.13
N MET A 94 -0.48 -4.02 0.98
CA MET A 94 -0.30 -2.60 1.25
C MET A 94 0.01 -1.81 -0.03
N LEU A 95 0.94 -2.29 -0.87
CA LEU A 95 1.28 -1.64 -2.13
C LEU A 95 0.09 -1.58 -3.10
N TYR A 96 -0.71 -2.64 -3.18
CA TYR A 96 -1.93 -2.65 -4.01
C TYR A 96 -2.98 -1.66 -3.50
N VAL A 97 -3.21 -1.60 -2.19
CA VAL A 97 -4.16 -0.66 -1.58
C VAL A 97 -3.70 0.79 -1.80
N SER A 98 -2.42 1.08 -1.57
CA SER A 98 -1.85 2.42 -1.84
C SER A 98 -1.94 2.79 -3.33
N GLY A 99 -1.68 1.84 -4.22
CA GLY A 99 -1.82 2.05 -5.67
C GLY A 99 -3.26 2.33 -6.09
N LEU A 100 -4.22 1.57 -5.58
CA LEU A 100 -5.65 1.77 -5.82
C LEU A 100 -6.11 3.15 -5.32
N PHE A 101 -5.66 3.55 -4.14
CA PHE A 101 -5.96 4.86 -3.58
C PHE A 101 -5.44 6.01 -4.47
N LEU A 102 -4.20 5.90 -4.98
CA LEU A 102 -3.65 6.87 -5.94
C LEU A 102 -4.48 6.96 -7.22
N ILE A 103 -4.91 5.82 -7.79
CA ILE A 103 -5.75 5.79 -8.99
C ILE A 103 -7.07 6.52 -8.75
N ILE A 104 -7.75 6.23 -7.64
CA ILE A 104 -9.01 6.90 -7.28
C ILE A 104 -8.79 8.41 -7.13
N THR A 105 -7.71 8.81 -6.47
CA THR A 105 -7.39 10.23 -6.27
C THR A 105 -7.15 10.94 -7.61
N LEU A 106 -6.37 10.32 -8.52
CA LEU A 106 -6.13 10.84 -9.86
C LEU A 106 -7.42 10.97 -10.68
N LEU A 107 -8.33 10.01 -10.57
CA LEU A 107 -9.63 10.05 -11.25
C LEU A 107 -10.49 11.21 -10.74
N ILE A 108 -10.57 11.41 -9.42
CA ILE A 108 -11.35 12.51 -8.82
C ILE A 108 -10.80 13.86 -9.28
N VAL A 109 -9.47 14.00 -9.29
CA VAL A 109 -8.79 15.21 -9.75
C VAL A 109 -9.08 15.46 -11.23
N PHE A 110 -8.92 14.44 -12.08
CA PHE A 110 -9.19 14.54 -13.52
C PHE A 110 -10.64 14.96 -13.82
N VAL A 111 -11.61 14.40 -13.10
CA VAL A 111 -13.03 14.78 -13.23
C VAL A 111 -13.29 16.19 -12.71
N SER A 112 -12.59 16.64 -11.66
CA SER A 112 -12.79 17.97 -11.07
C SER A 112 -12.23 19.12 -11.92
N PHE A 113 -11.27 18.83 -12.81
CA PHE A 113 -10.69 19.81 -13.73
C PHE A 113 -11.38 19.87 -15.10
N ARG A 114 -12.42 19.05 -15.32
CA ARG A 114 -13.24 19.05 -16.53
C ARG A 114 -14.53 19.82 -16.29
#